data_AF-A0A1W9N7U5-F1
#
_entry.id   AF-A0A1W9N7U5-F1
#
_cell.length_a   1.000
_cell.length_b   1.000
_cell.length_c   1.000
_cell.angle_alpha   90.00
_cell.angle_beta   90.00
_cell.angle_gamma   90.00
#
_symmetry.space_group_name_H-M   'P 1'
#
loop_
_entity.id
_entity.type
_entity.pdbx_description
1 polymer ?
#
loop_
_entity_poly.entity_id
_entity_poly.type
_entity_poly.pdbx_seq_one_letter_code
_entity_poly.pdbx_strand_id
1 'polypeptide(L)'
;MITQQSLKRRIKQIERDIAVERENESEVLTNFGKAIYELGGSEGLGENILTAIANAKDEIAEFESCHLQMLEMNKQIESINEEKKLLNSELQIIKVRILDYQENLARKALEFWQSGHGIKELDHALEDIIKAKERLNGINDDVVRHERLTEKLGSSILSRGKSFLLSGRRKSAIHSMERLWVSTGAKIYETVDMSALQGTKIEDAARELKAVSNRKQEINTQLLNYAAMREKIDADLDPMPGKGSLSRRIGWVENALTQSGKVLDSAYRELAELWLSGEGESVLNTDAAKLKDDWEAVRGRIAKLEANRQALVAHYNYLEIELNRNRQNERVLQLDDKMSKLQDQLKQAKKELSVLDKKLITMKDLLPELEEEEA
;
A
#
# COMPACT_ATOMS: atom_id res chain seq x y z
N MET A 1 51.38 -11.59 5.60
CA MET A 1 50.89 -12.99 5.43
C MET A 1 49.42 -12.95 5.04
N ILE A 2 49.05 -13.59 3.93
CA ILE A 2 47.66 -13.77 3.55
C ILE A 2 47.07 -14.87 4.45
N THR A 3 45.97 -14.59 5.15
CA THR A 3 45.32 -15.55 6.04
C THR A 3 44.17 -16.26 5.33
N GLN A 4 43.76 -17.44 5.81
CA GLN A 4 42.57 -18.12 5.30
C GLN A 4 41.33 -17.22 5.31
N GLN A 5 41.20 -16.37 6.34
CA GLN A 5 40.09 -15.43 6.46
C GLN A 5 40.16 -14.31 5.41
N SER A 6 41.35 -13.81 5.08
CA SER A 6 41.51 -12.80 4.02
C SER A 6 41.24 -13.40 2.63
N LEU A 7 41.64 -14.65 2.37
CA LEU A 7 41.29 -15.37 1.13
C LEU A 7 39.79 -15.58 0.99
N LYS A 8 39.12 -16.06 2.05
CA LYS A 8 37.67 -16.27 2.05
C LYS A 8 36.90 -14.98 1.77
N ARG A 9 37.34 -13.85 2.32
CA ARG A 9 36.76 -12.53 2.01
C ARG A 9 37.01 -12.12 0.56
N ARG A 10 38.21 -12.35 0.03
CA ARG A 10 38.54 -12.01 -1.36
C ARG A 10 37.79 -12.86 -2.38
N ILE A 11 37.62 -14.17 -2.13
CA ILE A 11 36.80 -15.07 -2.96
C ILE A 11 35.36 -14.56 -3.02
N LYS A 12 34.76 -14.24 -1.87
CA LYS A 12 33.40 -13.68 -1.82
C LYS A 12 33.27 -12.35 -2.57
N GLN A 13 34.30 -11.50 -2.52
CA GLN A 13 34.29 -10.25 -3.27
C GLN A 13 34.32 -10.51 -4.78
N ILE A 14 35.20 -11.39 -5.25
CA ILE A 14 35.27 -11.77 -6.67
C ILE A 14 33.96 -12.42 -7.13
N GLU A 15 33.30 -13.22 -6.30
CA GLU A 15 31.99 -13.79 -6.61
C GLU A 15 30.91 -12.72 -6.82
N ARG A 16 30.95 -11.62 -6.05
CA ARG A 16 30.07 -10.46 -6.29
C ARG A 16 30.45 -9.71 -7.56
N ASP A 17 31.74 -9.49 -7.79
CA ASP A 17 32.23 -8.81 -8.98
C ASP A 17 31.85 -9.59 -10.26
N ILE A 18 31.92 -10.93 -10.21
CA ILE A 18 31.43 -11.81 -11.28
C ILE A 18 29.92 -11.65 -11.47
N ALA A 19 29.13 -11.62 -10.39
CA ALA A 19 27.69 -11.44 -10.50
C ALA A 19 27.32 -10.12 -11.20
N VAL A 20 27.98 -9.02 -10.84
CA VAL A 20 27.80 -7.71 -11.50
C VAL A 20 28.19 -7.76 -12.97
N GLU A 21 29.32 -8.36 -13.32
CA GLU A 21 29.73 -8.48 -14.73
C GLU A 21 28.81 -9.41 -15.52
N ARG A 22 28.19 -10.42 -14.90
CA ARG A 22 27.17 -11.28 -15.52
C ARG A 22 25.86 -10.52 -15.78
N GLU A 23 25.49 -9.59 -14.90
CA GLU A 23 24.38 -8.66 -15.16
C GLU A 23 24.71 -7.74 -16.34
N ASN A 24 25.91 -7.16 -16.38
CA ASN A 24 26.38 -6.36 -17.52
C ASN A 24 26.39 -7.18 -18.83
N GLU A 25 26.87 -8.42 -18.79
CA GLU A 25 26.88 -9.32 -19.94
C GLU A 25 25.46 -9.55 -20.46
N SER A 26 24.52 -9.81 -19.56
CA SER A 26 23.10 -9.96 -19.90
C SER A 26 22.53 -8.70 -20.55
N GLU A 27 22.81 -7.51 -20.03
CA GLU A 27 22.33 -6.24 -20.59
C GLU A 27 22.90 -5.98 -21.99
N VAL A 28 24.22 -6.17 -22.17
CA VAL A 28 24.87 -5.99 -23.47
C VAL A 28 24.32 -7.00 -24.49
N LEU A 29 24.09 -8.26 -24.09
CA LEU A 29 23.48 -9.27 -24.96
C LEU A 29 22.04 -8.91 -25.35
N THR A 30 21.22 -8.42 -24.42
CA THR A 30 19.86 -7.95 -24.74
C THR A 30 19.90 -6.83 -25.78
N ASN A 31 20.77 -5.84 -25.57
CA ASN A 31 20.90 -4.70 -26.48
C ASN A 31 21.45 -5.13 -27.85
N PHE A 32 22.39 -6.07 -27.87
CA PHE A 32 22.93 -6.63 -29.11
C PHE A 32 21.86 -7.40 -29.89
N GLY A 33 21.08 -8.24 -29.22
CA GLY A 33 19.98 -8.99 -29.83
C GLY A 33 18.90 -8.08 -30.39
N LYS A 34 18.56 -6.99 -29.68
CA LYS A 34 17.67 -5.96 -30.19
C LYS A 34 18.21 -5.30 -31.46
N ALA A 35 19.49 -4.95 -31.48
CA ALA A 35 20.13 -4.36 -32.67
C ALA A 35 20.12 -5.33 -33.86
N ILE A 36 20.34 -6.63 -33.63
CA ILE A 36 20.24 -7.67 -34.67
C ILE A 36 18.81 -7.74 -35.23
N TYR A 37 17.82 -7.78 -34.34
CA TYR A 37 16.40 -7.83 -34.73
C TYR A 37 15.99 -6.62 -35.58
N GLU A 38 16.38 -5.41 -35.18
CA GLU A 38 16.05 -4.16 -35.89
C GLU A 38 16.72 -4.04 -37.27
N LEU A 39 17.85 -4.70 -37.48
CA LEU A 39 18.56 -4.71 -38.77
C LEU A 39 17.91 -5.62 -39.82
N GLY A 40 16.89 -6.42 -39.44
CA GLY A 40 16.37 -7.47 -40.31
C GLY A 40 17.39 -8.59 -40.59
N GLY A 41 18.50 -8.62 -39.83
CA GLY A 41 19.57 -9.61 -39.93
C GLY A 41 19.20 -10.99 -39.36
N SER A 42 17.91 -11.24 -39.21
CA SER A 42 17.31 -12.44 -38.61
C SER A 42 16.75 -13.42 -39.63
N GLU A 43 16.86 -13.15 -40.94
CA GLU A 43 16.51 -14.12 -41.98
C GLU A 43 17.32 -15.42 -41.76
N GLY A 44 16.63 -16.51 -41.40
CA GLY A 44 17.24 -17.82 -41.12
C GLY A 44 17.53 -18.10 -39.64
N LEU A 45 17.42 -17.11 -38.74
CA LEU A 45 17.64 -17.29 -37.30
C LEU A 45 16.33 -17.54 -36.55
N GLY A 46 16.14 -18.77 -36.07
CA GLY A 46 15.16 -19.14 -35.04
C GLY A 46 13.77 -18.50 -35.17
N GLU A 47 12.96 -18.97 -36.12
CA GLU A 47 11.59 -18.46 -36.39
C GLU A 47 10.72 -18.32 -35.13
N ASN A 48 10.89 -19.24 -34.18
CA ASN A 48 10.21 -19.22 -32.88
C ASN A 48 10.58 -18.01 -32.02
N ILE A 49 11.85 -17.57 -32.04
CA ILE A 49 12.35 -16.42 -31.27
C ILE A 49 11.87 -15.12 -31.89
N LEU A 50 11.87 -15.01 -33.22
CA LEU A 50 11.33 -13.84 -33.91
C LEU A 50 9.83 -13.68 -33.68
N THR A 51 9.10 -14.80 -33.71
CA THR A 51 7.68 -14.83 -33.36
C THR A 51 7.46 -14.41 -31.90
N ALA A 52 8.30 -14.88 -30.97
CA ALA A 52 8.21 -14.48 -29.57
C ALA A 52 8.49 -12.99 -29.36
N ILE A 53 9.48 -12.41 -30.05
CA ILE A 53 9.77 -10.97 -30.03
C ILE A 53 8.58 -10.18 -30.58
N ALA A 54 8.04 -10.58 -31.74
CA ALA A 54 6.90 -9.90 -32.35
C ALA A 54 5.67 -9.91 -31.43
N ASN A 55 5.29 -11.10 -30.93
CA ASN A 55 4.16 -11.24 -30.01
C ASN A 55 4.36 -10.42 -28.73
N ALA A 56 5.55 -10.46 -28.11
CA ALA A 56 5.81 -9.69 -26.91
C ALA A 56 5.75 -8.17 -27.16
N LYS A 57 6.20 -7.68 -28.33
CA LYS A 57 6.09 -6.26 -28.70
C LYS A 57 4.63 -5.85 -28.92
N ASP A 58 3.85 -6.69 -29.59
CA ASP A 58 2.42 -6.44 -29.82
C ASP A 58 1.66 -6.42 -28.49
N GLU A 59 1.90 -7.39 -27.61
CA GLU A 59 1.34 -7.42 -26.26
C GLU A 59 1.71 -6.18 -25.45
N ILE A 60 2.97 -5.76 -25.47
CA ILE A 60 3.41 -4.54 -24.77
C ILE A 60 2.67 -3.32 -25.31
N ALA A 61 2.57 -3.16 -26.63
CA ALA A 61 1.88 -2.03 -27.23
C ALA A 61 0.38 -2.01 -26.86
N GLU A 62 -0.28 -3.17 -26.87
CA GLU A 62 -1.67 -3.31 -26.41
C GLU A 62 -1.83 -2.93 -24.94
N PHE A 63 -0.95 -3.43 -24.07
CA PHE A 63 -0.98 -3.13 -22.64
C PHE A 63 -0.64 -1.66 -22.34
N GLU A 64 0.32 -1.05 -23.03
CA GLU A 64 0.66 0.37 -22.87
C GLU A 64 -0.52 1.27 -23.28
N SER A 65 -1.17 0.97 -24.41
CA SER A 65 -2.38 1.66 -24.86
C SER A 65 -3.50 1.57 -23.81
N CYS A 66 -3.76 0.36 -23.31
CA CYS A 66 -4.75 0.14 -22.25
C CYS A 66 -4.37 0.89 -20.96
N HIS A 67 -3.11 0.85 -20.56
CA HIS A 67 -2.61 1.49 -19.35
C HIS A 67 -2.81 3.02 -19.39
N LEU A 68 -2.47 3.65 -20.52
CA LEU A 68 -2.68 5.09 -20.71
C LEU A 68 -4.16 5.48 -20.62
N GLN A 69 -5.05 4.70 -21.23
CA GLN A 69 -6.49 4.92 -21.12
C GLN A 69 -6.98 4.78 -19.67
N MET A 70 -6.52 3.75 -18.96
CA MET A 70 -6.87 3.55 -17.54
C MET A 70 -6.36 4.69 -16.64
N LEU A 71 -5.16 5.21 -16.88
CA LEU A 71 -4.62 6.34 -16.13
C LEU A 71 -5.44 7.62 -16.35
N GLU A 72 -5.88 7.86 -17.59
CA GLU A 72 -6.74 8.99 -17.91
C GLU A 72 -8.12 8.86 -17.24
N MET A 73 -8.72 7.67 -17.29
CA MET A 73 -9.95 7.38 -16.55
C MET A 73 -9.76 7.58 -15.04
N ASN A 74 -8.61 7.22 -14.48
CA ASN A 74 -8.35 7.40 -13.06
C ASN A 74 -8.31 8.88 -12.67
N LYS A 75 -7.66 9.73 -13.48
CA LYS A 75 -7.69 11.19 -13.29
C LYS A 75 -9.10 11.75 -13.37
N GLN A 76 -9.91 11.28 -14.32
CA GLN A 76 -11.31 11.68 -14.43
C GLN A 76 -12.10 11.30 -13.18
N ILE A 77 -11.92 10.07 -12.66
CA ILE A 77 -12.57 9.63 -11.42
C ILE A 77 -12.14 10.49 -10.22
N GLU A 78 -10.84 10.81 -10.10
CA GLU A 78 -10.31 11.66 -9.03
C GLU A 78 -10.93 13.05 -9.08
N SER A 79 -10.93 13.69 -10.25
CA SER A 79 -11.58 14.99 -10.47
C SER A 79 -13.07 14.97 -10.12
N ILE A 80 -13.81 13.94 -10.58
CA ILE A 80 -15.23 13.77 -10.23
C ILE A 80 -15.42 13.62 -8.72
N ASN A 81 -14.56 12.89 -8.03
CA ASN A 81 -14.68 12.68 -6.58
C ASN A 81 -14.41 13.97 -5.80
N GLU A 82 -13.44 14.78 -6.23
CA GLU A 82 -13.15 16.08 -5.63
C GLU A 82 -14.32 17.06 -5.82
N GLU A 83 -14.84 17.17 -7.04
CA GLU A 83 -16.00 18.02 -7.35
C GLU A 83 -17.25 17.56 -6.59
N LYS A 84 -17.51 16.25 -6.53
CA LYS A 84 -18.60 15.69 -5.70
C LYS A 84 -18.44 16.06 -4.23
N LYS A 85 -17.23 16.06 -3.69
CA LYS A 85 -16.98 16.42 -2.29
C LYS A 85 -17.30 17.90 -2.04
N LEU A 86 -16.90 18.78 -2.95
CA LEU A 86 -17.22 20.22 -2.89
C LEU A 86 -18.72 20.48 -3.01
N LEU A 87 -19.39 19.84 -3.97
CA LEU A 87 -20.83 19.98 -4.15
C LEU A 87 -21.62 19.45 -2.96
N ASN A 88 -21.18 18.34 -2.35
CA ASN A 88 -21.83 17.81 -1.16
C ASN A 88 -21.65 18.74 0.05
N SER A 89 -20.50 19.38 0.21
CA SER A 89 -20.30 20.36 1.30
C SER A 89 -21.15 21.61 1.06
N GLU A 90 -21.23 22.11 -0.18
CA GLU A 90 -22.12 23.20 -0.55
C GLU A 90 -23.59 22.84 -0.29
N LEU A 91 -24.02 21.63 -0.63
CA LEU A 91 -25.38 21.15 -0.42
C LEU A 91 -25.76 21.08 1.06
N GLN A 92 -24.82 20.76 1.95
CA GLN A 92 -25.05 20.83 3.40
C GLN A 92 -25.26 22.27 3.87
N ILE A 93 -24.45 23.22 3.37
CA ILE A 93 -24.61 24.65 3.69
C ILE A 93 -25.96 25.16 3.17
N ILE A 94 -26.33 24.80 1.94
CA ILE A 94 -27.60 25.18 1.32
C ILE A 94 -28.79 24.62 2.10
N LYS A 95 -28.73 23.37 2.58
CA LYS A 95 -29.80 22.80 3.42
C LYS A 95 -30.06 23.64 4.66
N VAL A 96 -29.01 24.10 5.35
CA VAL A 96 -29.15 24.99 6.51
C VAL A 96 -29.74 26.32 6.10
N ARG A 97 -29.20 26.96 5.04
CA ARG A 97 -29.70 28.24 4.54
C ARG A 97 -31.17 28.20 4.12
N ILE A 98 -31.65 27.11 3.52
CA ILE A 98 -33.06 26.95 3.15
C ILE A 98 -33.94 27.03 4.39
N LEU A 99 -33.56 26.38 5.50
CA LEU A 99 -34.33 26.43 6.74
C LEU A 99 -34.39 27.86 7.27
N ASP A 100 -33.25 28.57 7.30
CA ASP A 100 -33.18 29.97 7.74
C ASP A 100 -34.05 30.89 6.87
N TYR A 101 -33.99 30.73 5.53
CA TYR A 101 -34.79 31.53 4.60
C TYR A 101 -36.28 31.20 4.66
N GLN A 102 -36.66 29.94 4.91
CA GLN A 102 -38.05 29.55 5.15
C GLN A 102 -38.58 30.21 6.43
N GLU A 103 -37.83 30.15 7.53
CA GLU A 103 -38.19 30.85 8.76
C GLU A 103 -38.36 32.36 8.53
N ASN A 104 -37.40 33.00 7.85
CA ASN A 104 -37.44 34.43 7.54
C ASN A 104 -38.66 34.80 6.68
N LEU A 105 -38.96 33.99 5.66
CA LEU A 105 -40.12 34.18 4.79
C LEU A 105 -41.42 34.16 5.60
N ALA A 106 -41.58 33.19 6.49
CA ALA A 106 -42.76 33.09 7.33
C ALA A 106 -42.88 34.26 8.31
N ARG A 107 -41.77 34.69 8.94
CA ARG A 107 -41.76 35.86 9.84
C ARG A 107 -42.21 37.14 9.13
N LYS A 108 -41.61 37.43 7.96
CA LYS A 108 -42.00 38.60 7.15
C LYS A 108 -43.44 38.52 6.66
N ALA A 109 -43.91 37.32 6.29
CA ALA A 109 -45.29 37.11 5.90
C ALA A 109 -46.27 37.38 7.04
N LEU A 110 -45.96 36.95 8.27
CA LEU A 110 -46.79 37.28 9.43
C LEU A 110 -46.80 38.79 9.71
N GLU A 111 -45.65 39.47 9.66
CA GLU A 111 -45.58 40.92 9.85
C GLU A 111 -46.41 41.69 8.83
N PHE A 112 -46.34 41.28 7.56
CA PHE A 112 -47.14 41.84 6.48
C PHE A 112 -48.63 41.61 6.72
N TRP A 113 -49.02 40.39 7.08
CA TRP A 113 -50.41 40.05 7.42
C TRP A 113 -50.94 40.88 8.59
N GLN A 114 -50.16 41.01 9.67
CA GLN A 114 -50.52 41.80 10.86
C GLN A 114 -50.68 43.29 10.57
N SER A 115 -50.08 43.80 9.49
CA SER A 115 -50.24 45.18 9.04
C SER A 115 -51.56 45.46 8.32
N GLY A 116 -52.45 44.47 8.21
CA GLY A 116 -53.77 44.61 7.59
C GLY A 116 -53.79 44.37 6.08
N HIS A 117 -52.68 43.91 5.50
CA HIS A 117 -52.58 43.56 4.09
C HIS A 117 -52.77 42.03 3.94
N GLY A 118 -53.83 41.62 3.25
CA GLY A 118 -54.23 40.21 3.15
C GLY A 118 -54.01 39.63 1.75
N ILE A 119 -53.19 38.58 1.67
CA ILE A 119 -53.22 37.60 0.58
C ILE A 119 -53.93 36.38 1.18
N LYS A 120 -55.06 35.94 0.63
CA LYS A 120 -55.90 34.88 1.22
C LYS A 120 -55.13 33.57 1.42
N GLU A 121 -54.19 33.30 0.53
CA GLU A 121 -53.32 32.13 0.55
C GLU A 121 -52.34 32.17 1.74
N LEU A 122 -52.00 33.36 2.26
CA LEU A 122 -51.19 33.50 3.48
C LEU A 122 -51.99 33.14 4.74
N ASP A 123 -53.30 33.40 4.79
CA ASP A 123 -54.13 33.09 5.97
C ASP A 123 -54.06 31.59 6.30
N HIS A 124 -54.24 30.75 5.29
CA HIS A 124 -54.18 29.30 5.41
C HIS A 124 -52.78 28.77 5.70
N ALA A 125 -51.73 29.49 5.28
CA ALA A 125 -50.36 29.11 5.61
C ALA A 125 -49.99 29.50 7.05
N LEU A 126 -50.48 30.64 7.54
CA LEU A 126 -50.13 31.21 8.84
C LEU A 126 -51.00 30.72 10.01
N GLU A 127 -52.12 30.05 9.75
CA GLU A 127 -53.12 29.65 10.75
C GLU A 127 -52.52 28.91 11.97
N ASP A 128 -51.59 27.97 11.73
CA ASP A 128 -50.96 27.20 12.80
C ASP A 128 -50.04 28.06 13.70
N ILE A 129 -49.32 29.01 13.10
CA ILE A 129 -48.48 29.98 13.81
C ILE A 129 -49.34 30.94 14.63
N ILE A 130 -50.45 31.41 14.05
CA ILE A 130 -51.39 32.31 14.73
C ILE A 130 -51.98 31.62 15.96
N LYS A 131 -52.52 30.40 15.82
CA LYS A 131 -53.06 29.60 16.94
C LYS A 131 -52.02 29.32 18.01
N ALA A 132 -50.79 29.00 17.62
CA ALA A 132 -49.70 28.74 18.57
C ALA A 132 -49.31 30.00 19.36
N LYS A 133 -49.26 31.16 18.70
CA LYS A 133 -48.98 32.47 19.31
C LYS A 133 -50.07 32.88 20.31
N GLU A 134 -51.34 32.68 19.96
CA GLU A 134 -52.48 32.93 20.86
C GLU A 134 -52.43 32.06 22.11
N ARG A 135 -52.17 30.76 21.96
CA ARG A 135 -52.04 29.82 23.09
C ARG A 135 -50.89 30.21 24.03
N LEU A 136 -49.75 30.62 23.49
CA LEU A 136 -48.60 31.09 24.28
C LEU A 136 -48.95 32.35 25.08
N ASN A 137 -49.65 33.31 24.48
CA ASN A 137 -50.09 34.52 25.16
C ASN A 137 -51.11 34.20 26.27
N GLY A 138 -52.09 33.31 26.02
CA GLY A 138 -53.05 32.88 27.02
C GLY A 138 -52.41 32.19 28.24
N ILE A 139 -51.41 31.34 28.02
CA ILE A 139 -50.65 30.72 29.12
C ILE A 139 -49.89 31.79 29.92
N ASN A 140 -49.34 32.80 29.26
CA ASN A 140 -48.61 33.87 29.92
C ASN A 140 -49.56 34.72 30.79
N ASP A 141 -50.75 35.01 30.29
CA ASP A 141 -51.80 35.73 31.02
C ASP A 141 -52.31 34.92 32.24
N ASP A 142 -52.46 33.60 32.10
CA ASP A 142 -52.85 32.71 33.20
C ASP A 142 -51.77 32.63 34.28
N VAL A 143 -50.48 32.59 33.90
CA VAL A 143 -49.36 32.67 34.85
C VAL A 143 -49.38 34.00 35.58
N VAL A 144 -49.58 35.13 34.87
CA VAL A 144 -49.66 36.46 35.49
C VAL A 144 -50.86 36.58 36.45
N ARG A 145 -52.02 36.02 36.08
CA ARG A 145 -53.19 35.96 36.98
C ARG A 145 -52.93 35.10 38.21
N HIS A 146 -52.29 33.94 38.05
CA HIS A 146 -51.93 33.08 39.17
C HIS A 146 -50.90 33.73 40.09
N GLU A 147 -49.92 34.46 39.56
CA GLU A 147 -48.98 35.25 40.37
C GLU A 147 -49.70 36.32 41.21
N ARG A 148 -50.65 37.06 40.63
CA ARG A 148 -51.47 38.03 41.39
C ARG A 148 -52.34 37.37 42.47
N LEU A 149 -52.82 36.15 42.25
CA LEU A 149 -53.62 35.40 43.23
C LEU A 149 -52.76 34.76 44.34
N THR A 150 -51.50 34.43 44.04
CA THR A 150 -50.56 33.74 44.95
C THR A 150 -49.53 34.65 45.61
N GLU A 151 -49.48 35.95 45.30
CA GLU A 151 -48.77 36.96 46.11
C GLU A 151 -49.17 36.94 47.61
N LYS A 152 -50.28 36.28 47.95
CA LYS A 152 -50.70 36.04 49.33
C LYS A 152 -50.07 34.82 50.02
N LEU A 153 -49.44 33.87 49.32
CA LEU A 153 -48.80 32.68 49.91
C LEU A 153 -47.71 32.07 48.98
N GLY A 154 -46.43 32.22 49.35
CA GLY A 154 -45.38 31.24 49.00
C GLY A 154 -44.45 31.56 47.81
N SER A 155 -43.54 32.51 47.98
CA SER A 155 -42.60 33.00 46.93
C SER A 155 -41.46 32.04 46.52
N SER A 156 -41.10 31.01 47.31
CA SER A 156 -39.93 30.16 46.99
C SER A 156 -40.24 28.85 46.22
N ILE A 157 -41.45 28.30 46.38
CA ILE A 157 -41.89 27.08 45.67
C ILE A 157 -42.40 27.44 44.25
N LEU A 158 -43.07 28.58 44.12
CA LEU A 158 -43.58 29.07 42.83
C LEU A 158 -42.46 29.57 41.90
N SER A 159 -41.38 30.17 42.40
CA SER A 159 -40.24 30.58 41.55
C SER A 159 -39.46 29.40 40.95
N ARG A 160 -39.32 28.29 41.70
CA ARG A 160 -38.78 27.01 41.18
C ARG A 160 -39.74 26.29 40.23
N GLY A 161 -41.05 26.29 40.49
CA GLY A 161 -42.07 25.73 39.58
C GLY A 161 -42.25 26.54 38.29
N LYS A 162 -42.22 27.87 38.38
CA LYS A 162 -42.24 28.83 37.26
C LYS A 162 -40.98 28.66 36.40
N SER A 163 -39.80 28.54 37.02
CA SER A 163 -38.58 28.26 36.25
C SER A 163 -38.58 26.85 35.65
N PHE A 164 -39.17 25.80 36.24
CA PHE A 164 -39.24 24.46 35.63
C PHE A 164 -40.27 24.37 34.48
N LEU A 165 -41.47 24.93 34.67
CA LEU A 165 -42.53 25.00 33.65
C LEU A 165 -42.15 25.94 32.50
N LEU A 166 -41.52 27.08 32.80
CA LEU A 166 -41.03 27.98 31.76
C LEU A 166 -39.72 27.49 31.14
N SER A 167 -38.74 26.92 31.86
CA SER A 167 -37.45 26.54 31.23
C SER A 167 -37.50 25.19 30.50
N GLY A 168 -38.19 24.18 31.04
CA GLY A 168 -38.33 22.86 30.42
C GLY A 168 -39.30 22.86 29.24
N ARG A 169 -40.41 23.62 29.34
CA ARG A 169 -41.34 23.80 28.21
C ARG A 169 -40.94 24.94 27.27
N ARG A 170 -40.24 26.02 27.68
CA ARG A 170 -39.79 27.04 26.71
C ARG A 170 -38.80 26.49 25.72
N LYS A 171 -37.78 25.73 26.13
CA LYS A 171 -36.81 25.21 25.14
C LYS A 171 -37.50 24.32 24.11
N SER A 172 -38.39 23.44 24.57
CA SER A 172 -39.22 22.61 23.69
C SER A 172 -40.22 23.42 22.85
N ALA A 173 -40.83 24.46 23.40
CA ALA A 173 -41.79 25.33 22.71
C ALA A 173 -41.11 26.26 21.71
N ILE A 174 -39.91 26.76 22.01
CA ILE A 174 -39.07 27.55 21.10
C ILE A 174 -38.67 26.67 19.92
N HIS A 175 -38.14 25.46 20.15
CA HIS A 175 -37.86 24.51 19.07
C HIS A 175 -39.11 24.11 18.28
N SER A 176 -40.26 23.97 18.93
CA SER A 176 -41.53 23.66 18.24
C SER A 176 -42.00 24.85 17.39
N MET A 177 -41.82 26.08 17.88
CA MET A 177 -42.12 27.30 17.15
C MET A 177 -41.17 27.52 15.97
N GLU A 178 -39.87 27.28 16.13
CA GLU A 178 -38.89 27.31 15.04
C GLU A 178 -39.28 26.34 13.92
N ARG A 179 -39.68 25.10 14.28
CA ARG A 179 -40.20 24.14 13.28
C ARG A 179 -41.48 24.62 12.60
N LEU A 180 -42.41 25.24 13.35
CA LEU A 180 -43.63 25.81 12.77
C LEU A 180 -43.31 26.95 11.81
N TRP A 181 -42.36 27.83 12.14
CA TRP A 181 -41.89 28.89 11.27
C TRP A 181 -41.32 28.33 9.96
N VAL A 182 -40.40 27.38 10.04
CA VAL A 182 -39.80 26.74 8.86
C VAL A 182 -40.87 26.03 8.03
N SER A 183 -41.75 25.24 8.65
CA SER A 183 -42.82 24.51 7.96
C SER A 183 -43.81 25.46 7.28
N THR A 184 -44.13 26.58 7.91
CA THR A 184 -45.02 27.59 7.34
C THR A 184 -44.33 28.32 6.19
N GLY A 185 -43.06 28.63 6.32
CA GLY A 185 -42.27 29.23 5.25
C GLY A 185 -42.18 28.34 4.02
N ALA A 186 -41.97 27.04 4.22
CA ALA A 186 -42.04 26.05 3.16
C ALA A 186 -43.42 26.04 2.48
N LYS A 187 -44.50 26.01 3.28
CA LYS A 187 -45.88 26.04 2.78
C LYS A 187 -46.15 27.31 1.96
N ILE A 188 -45.77 28.49 2.46
CA ILE A 188 -45.88 29.76 1.73
C ILE A 188 -45.14 29.68 0.39
N TYR A 189 -43.91 29.16 0.40
CA TYR A 189 -43.11 29.04 -0.81
C TYR A 189 -43.72 28.10 -1.86
N GLU A 190 -44.39 27.03 -1.43
CA GLU A 190 -45.01 26.04 -2.30
C GLU A 190 -46.39 26.46 -2.81
N THR A 191 -47.19 27.15 -1.99
CA THR A 191 -48.61 27.40 -2.29
C THR A 191 -48.92 28.82 -2.76
N VAL A 192 -48.09 29.81 -2.42
CA VAL A 192 -48.33 31.21 -2.81
C VAL A 192 -47.65 31.49 -4.14
N ASP A 193 -48.39 32.05 -5.10
CA ASP A 193 -47.79 32.52 -6.34
C ASP A 193 -46.81 33.66 -6.03
N MET A 194 -45.54 33.48 -6.41
CA MET A 194 -44.48 34.45 -6.20
C MET A 194 -44.75 35.77 -6.92
N SER A 195 -45.56 35.77 -7.99
CA SER A 195 -45.99 36.99 -8.66
C SER A 195 -46.85 37.89 -7.75
N ALA A 196 -47.64 37.29 -6.85
CA ALA A 196 -48.48 38.00 -5.88
C ALA A 196 -47.67 38.68 -4.77
N LEU A 197 -46.41 38.30 -4.58
CA LEU A 197 -45.50 38.90 -3.59
C LEU A 197 -44.69 40.06 -4.17
N GLN A 198 -44.81 40.35 -5.46
CA GLN A 198 -44.03 41.41 -6.12
C GLN A 198 -44.41 42.80 -5.58
N GLY A 199 -43.40 43.62 -5.27
CA GLY A 199 -43.57 44.95 -4.67
C GLY A 199 -43.89 44.93 -3.16
N THR A 200 -43.91 43.76 -2.53
CA THR A 200 -44.17 43.63 -1.09
C THR A 200 -42.88 43.52 -0.28
N LYS A 201 -42.97 43.75 1.04
CA LYS A 201 -41.85 43.55 1.97
C LYS A 201 -41.40 42.08 2.09
N ILE A 202 -42.20 41.14 1.57
CA ILE A 202 -41.93 39.70 1.58
C ILE A 202 -41.08 39.29 0.37
N GLU A 203 -41.11 40.07 -0.73
CA GLU A 203 -40.50 39.73 -2.02
C GLU A 203 -39.03 39.32 -1.89
N ASP A 204 -38.23 40.07 -1.13
CA ASP A 204 -36.81 39.79 -1.00
C ASP A 204 -36.52 38.43 -0.35
N ALA A 205 -37.28 38.06 0.69
CA ALA A 205 -37.13 36.76 1.34
C ALA A 205 -37.57 35.61 0.42
N ALA A 206 -38.62 35.81 -0.36
CA ALA A 206 -39.07 34.86 -1.38
C ALA A 206 -38.03 34.69 -2.50
N ARG A 207 -37.39 35.78 -2.94
CA ARG A 207 -36.35 35.79 -3.97
C ARG A 207 -35.09 35.06 -3.51
N GLU A 208 -34.64 35.30 -2.27
CA GLU A 208 -33.50 34.60 -1.66
C GLU A 208 -33.75 33.09 -1.55
N LEU A 209 -34.92 32.68 -1.05
CA LEU A 209 -35.29 31.27 -0.94
C LEU A 209 -35.35 30.60 -2.32
N LYS A 210 -35.89 31.29 -3.33
CA LYS A 210 -35.93 30.81 -4.72
C LYS A 210 -34.53 30.61 -5.30
N ALA A 211 -33.64 31.59 -5.12
CA ALA A 211 -32.27 31.50 -5.60
C ALA A 211 -31.52 30.29 -5.00
N VAL A 212 -31.66 30.07 -3.69
CA VAL A 212 -31.01 28.94 -3.02
C VAL A 212 -31.65 27.60 -3.37
N SER A 213 -32.97 27.55 -3.58
CA SER A 213 -33.66 26.35 -4.04
C SER A 213 -33.24 25.97 -5.47
N ASN A 214 -33.12 26.94 -6.37
CA ASN A 214 -32.60 26.72 -7.72
C ASN A 214 -31.16 26.19 -7.67
N ARG A 215 -30.30 26.79 -6.84
CA ARG A 215 -28.91 26.31 -6.67
C ARG A 215 -28.87 24.87 -6.15
N LYS A 216 -29.75 24.49 -5.21
CA LYS A 216 -29.87 23.10 -4.74
C LYS A 216 -30.23 22.15 -5.89
N GLN A 217 -31.15 22.54 -6.77
CA GLN A 217 -31.54 21.73 -7.93
C GLN A 217 -30.39 21.60 -8.93
N GLU A 218 -29.69 22.70 -9.23
CA GLU A 218 -28.49 22.68 -10.08
C GLU A 218 -27.44 21.69 -9.56
N ILE A 219 -27.12 21.75 -8.26
CA ILE A 219 -26.16 20.84 -7.64
C ILE A 219 -26.62 19.38 -7.77
N ASN A 220 -27.90 19.10 -7.51
CA ASN A 220 -28.44 17.74 -7.66
C ASN A 220 -28.32 17.24 -9.11
N THR A 221 -28.61 18.09 -10.10
CA THR A 221 -28.43 17.77 -11.52
C THR A 221 -26.97 17.49 -11.84
N GLN A 222 -26.03 18.29 -11.32
CA GLN A 222 -24.60 18.04 -11.48
C GLN A 222 -24.19 16.70 -10.85
N LEU A 223 -24.65 16.39 -9.63
CA LEU A 223 -24.36 15.12 -8.97
C LEU A 223 -24.89 13.90 -9.75
N LEU A 224 -26.06 14.02 -10.39
CA LEU A 224 -26.61 13.00 -11.29
C LEU A 224 -25.76 12.85 -12.55
N ASN A 225 -25.34 13.95 -13.17
CA ASN A 225 -24.44 13.91 -14.32
C ASN A 225 -23.11 13.21 -13.99
N TYR A 226 -22.52 13.48 -12.83
CA TYR A 226 -21.32 12.78 -12.35
C TYR A 226 -21.56 11.31 -12.01
N ALA A 227 -22.78 10.90 -11.67
CA ALA A 227 -23.11 9.49 -11.52
C ALA A 227 -23.14 8.80 -12.88
N ALA A 228 -23.80 9.39 -13.87
CA ALA A 228 -23.84 8.88 -15.25
C ALA A 228 -22.45 8.83 -15.90
N MET A 229 -21.60 9.85 -15.68
CA MET A 229 -20.21 9.83 -16.13
C MET A 229 -19.43 8.66 -15.53
N ARG A 230 -19.67 8.34 -14.26
CA ARG A 230 -19.00 7.22 -13.59
C ARG A 230 -19.49 5.87 -14.10
N GLU A 231 -20.79 5.71 -14.34
CA GLU A 231 -21.33 4.52 -15.00
C GLU A 231 -20.73 4.32 -16.38
N LYS A 232 -20.54 5.40 -17.14
CA LYS A 232 -19.86 5.34 -18.43
C LYS A 232 -18.40 4.88 -18.29
N ILE A 233 -17.66 5.43 -17.34
CA ILE A 233 -16.28 4.98 -17.08
C ILE A 233 -16.26 3.50 -16.69
N ASP A 234 -17.18 3.05 -15.83
CA ASP A 234 -17.26 1.64 -15.45
C ASP A 234 -17.58 0.73 -16.67
N ALA A 235 -18.44 1.18 -17.58
CA ALA A 235 -18.72 0.48 -18.84
C ALA A 235 -17.52 0.46 -19.79
N ASP A 236 -16.77 1.56 -19.89
CA ASP A 236 -15.56 1.65 -20.71
C ASP A 236 -14.40 0.81 -20.10
N LEU A 237 -14.43 0.53 -18.79
CA LEU A 237 -13.49 -0.34 -18.09
C LEU A 237 -13.79 -1.83 -18.25
N ASP A 238 -15.03 -2.22 -18.50
CA ASP A 238 -15.42 -3.63 -18.64
C ASP A 238 -14.66 -4.39 -19.72
N PRO A 239 -14.46 -3.88 -20.96
CA PRO A 239 -13.72 -4.60 -22.00
C PRO A 239 -12.20 -4.61 -21.75
N MET A 240 -11.69 -3.81 -20.82
CA MET A 240 -10.26 -3.72 -20.56
C MET A 240 -9.75 -4.94 -19.78
N PRO A 241 -8.45 -5.26 -19.89
CA PRO A 241 -7.89 -6.42 -19.20
C PRO A 241 -7.82 -6.24 -17.67
N GLY A 242 -7.65 -7.36 -16.97
CA GLY A 242 -7.68 -7.42 -15.50
C GLY A 242 -9.10 -7.52 -14.92
N LYS A 243 -9.20 -7.64 -13.59
CA LYS A 243 -10.48 -7.72 -12.87
C LYS A 243 -10.49 -6.82 -11.64
N GLY A 244 -11.68 -6.34 -11.28
CA GLY A 244 -11.91 -5.52 -10.10
C GLY A 244 -11.85 -4.02 -10.37
N SER A 245 -11.50 -3.24 -9.35
CA SER A 245 -11.43 -1.78 -9.43
C SER A 245 -10.35 -1.30 -10.41
N LEU A 246 -10.50 -0.07 -10.91
CA LEU A 246 -9.54 0.56 -11.82
C LEU A 246 -8.09 0.47 -11.31
N SER A 247 -7.85 0.83 -10.05
CA SER A 247 -6.52 0.71 -9.44
C SER A 247 -5.94 -0.72 -9.47
N ARG A 248 -6.79 -1.75 -9.27
CA ARG A 248 -6.34 -3.15 -9.37
C ARG A 248 -6.03 -3.54 -10.82
N ARG A 249 -6.81 -3.04 -11.78
CA ARG A 249 -6.57 -3.27 -13.20
C ARG A 249 -5.27 -2.60 -13.66
N ILE A 250 -5.03 -1.36 -13.27
CA ILE A 250 -3.76 -0.65 -13.50
C ILE A 250 -2.58 -1.47 -13.00
N GLY A 251 -2.61 -1.89 -11.73
CA GLY A 251 -1.54 -2.72 -11.17
C GLY A 251 -1.39 -4.09 -11.85
N TRP A 252 -2.48 -4.66 -12.37
CA TRP A 252 -2.40 -5.88 -13.18
C TRP A 252 -1.69 -5.62 -14.51
N VAL A 253 -2.02 -4.52 -15.21
CA VAL A 253 -1.41 -4.16 -16.50
C VAL A 253 0.08 -3.82 -16.31
N GLU A 254 0.46 -3.10 -15.26
CA GLU A 254 1.87 -2.83 -14.93
C GLU A 254 2.67 -4.12 -14.72
N ASN A 255 2.07 -5.11 -14.04
CA ASN A 255 2.69 -6.41 -13.88
C ASN A 255 2.78 -7.17 -15.22
N ALA A 256 1.73 -7.13 -16.05
CA ALA A 256 1.75 -7.75 -17.37
C ALA A 256 2.84 -7.13 -18.27
N LEU A 257 2.94 -5.80 -18.32
CA LEU A 257 4.01 -5.08 -19.02
C LEU A 257 5.40 -5.50 -18.54
N THR A 258 5.59 -5.63 -17.22
CA THR A 258 6.86 -6.09 -16.65
C THR A 258 7.19 -7.52 -17.08
N GLN A 259 6.20 -8.41 -17.17
CA GLN A 259 6.41 -9.79 -17.60
C GLN A 259 6.69 -9.89 -19.10
N SER A 260 5.88 -9.23 -19.94
CA SER A 260 6.11 -9.20 -21.40
C SER A 260 7.45 -8.52 -21.73
N GLY A 261 7.86 -7.50 -20.97
CA GLY A 261 9.21 -6.91 -21.06
C GLY A 261 10.33 -7.91 -20.77
N LYS A 262 10.19 -8.74 -19.72
CA LYS A 262 11.16 -9.81 -19.44
C LYS A 262 11.20 -10.89 -20.51
N VAL A 263 10.05 -11.25 -21.08
CA VAL A 263 9.96 -12.20 -22.21
C VAL A 263 10.70 -11.62 -23.41
N LEU A 264 10.45 -10.34 -23.72
CA LEU A 264 11.11 -9.63 -24.81
C LEU A 264 12.63 -9.57 -24.61
N ASP A 265 13.09 -9.19 -23.42
CA ASP A 265 14.52 -9.16 -23.08
C ASP A 265 15.17 -10.55 -23.15
N SER A 266 14.45 -11.60 -22.75
CA SER A 266 14.93 -12.98 -22.91
C SER A 266 15.07 -13.37 -24.37
N ALA A 267 14.05 -13.08 -25.18
CA ALA A 267 14.05 -13.42 -26.60
C ALA A 267 15.15 -12.66 -27.37
N TYR A 268 15.42 -11.40 -27.02
CA TYR A 268 16.57 -10.68 -27.57
C TYR A 268 17.91 -11.33 -27.18
N ARG A 269 18.08 -11.73 -25.91
CA ARG A 269 19.31 -12.44 -25.50
C ARG A 269 19.51 -13.75 -26.24
N GLU A 270 18.45 -14.55 -26.38
CA GLU A 270 18.50 -15.81 -27.13
C GLU A 270 18.87 -15.55 -28.61
N LEU A 271 18.33 -14.50 -29.22
CA LEU A 271 18.69 -14.09 -30.58
C LEU A 271 20.18 -13.69 -30.68
N ALA A 272 20.69 -12.92 -29.71
CA ALA A 272 22.09 -12.55 -29.65
C ALA A 272 23.02 -13.77 -29.52
N GLU A 273 22.67 -14.72 -28.65
CA GLU A 273 23.44 -15.94 -28.44
C GLU A 273 23.49 -16.83 -29.68
N LEU A 274 22.35 -16.99 -30.38
CA LEU A 274 22.29 -17.73 -31.65
C LEU A 274 23.11 -17.06 -32.75
N TRP A 275 23.07 -15.73 -32.81
CA TRP A 275 23.90 -15.00 -33.76
C TRP A 275 25.40 -15.23 -33.46
N LEU A 276 25.81 -15.17 -32.19
CA LEU A 276 27.19 -15.37 -31.75
C LEU A 276 27.69 -16.81 -31.89
N SER A 277 26.80 -17.82 -31.88
CA SER A 277 27.15 -19.23 -32.09
C SER A 277 27.50 -19.56 -33.55
N GLY A 278 27.33 -18.60 -34.47
CA GLY A 278 27.69 -18.73 -35.87
C GLY A 278 26.53 -19.15 -36.78
N GLU A 279 25.30 -19.14 -36.28
CA GLU A 279 24.09 -19.36 -37.09
C GLU A 279 23.63 -18.08 -37.82
N GLY A 280 24.26 -16.93 -37.54
CA GLY A 280 23.95 -15.65 -38.17
C GLY A 280 24.83 -15.37 -39.40
N GLU A 281 24.22 -15.15 -40.55
CA GLU A 281 24.87 -14.68 -41.79
C GLU A 281 24.45 -13.23 -42.09
N SER A 282 24.98 -12.21 -41.40
CA SER A 282 24.72 -10.82 -41.82
C SER A 282 25.77 -9.80 -41.43
N VAL A 283 25.84 -8.74 -42.25
CA VAL A 283 26.69 -7.56 -42.06
C VAL A 283 26.15 -6.76 -40.86
N LEU A 284 26.97 -6.62 -39.81
CA LEU A 284 26.65 -5.76 -38.67
C LEU A 284 26.72 -4.29 -39.09
N ASN A 285 25.78 -3.48 -38.60
CA ASN A 285 25.97 -2.03 -38.58
C ASN A 285 27.02 -1.64 -37.52
N THR A 286 27.42 -0.37 -37.54
CA THR A 286 28.45 0.16 -36.62
C THR A 286 28.07 -0.01 -35.14
N ASP A 287 26.79 0.00 -34.79
CA ASP A 287 26.33 -0.06 -33.41
C ASP A 287 26.27 -1.50 -32.88
N ALA A 288 25.77 -2.44 -33.69
CA ALA A 288 25.79 -3.87 -33.36
C ALA A 288 27.25 -4.40 -33.30
N ALA A 289 28.14 -3.89 -34.16
CA ALA A 289 29.57 -4.20 -34.07
C ALA A 289 30.20 -3.75 -32.74
N LYS A 290 29.90 -2.53 -32.27
CA LYS A 290 30.36 -2.07 -30.96
C LYS A 290 29.79 -2.90 -29.81
N LEU A 291 28.50 -3.22 -29.85
CA LEU A 291 27.86 -4.05 -28.82
C LEU A 291 28.46 -5.46 -28.75
N LYS A 292 28.86 -6.01 -29.89
CA LYS A 292 29.62 -7.26 -29.94
C LYS A 292 30.99 -7.11 -29.26
N ASP A 293 31.75 -6.07 -29.60
CA ASP A 293 33.06 -5.81 -29.00
C ASP A 293 32.95 -5.59 -27.47
N ASP A 294 31.91 -4.88 -27.04
CA ASP A 294 31.59 -4.64 -25.63
C ASP A 294 31.27 -5.96 -24.91
N TRP A 295 30.49 -6.85 -25.54
CA TRP A 295 30.22 -8.19 -25.02
C TRP A 295 31.50 -9.02 -24.89
N GLU A 296 32.35 -9.03 -25.92
CA GLU A 296 33.65 -9.74 -25.88
C GLU A 296 34.53 -9.21 -24.75
N ALA A 297 34.55 -7.89 -24.53
CA ALA A 297 35.28 -7.26 -23.44
C ALA A 297 34.73 -7.67 -22.07
N VAL A 298 33.41 -7.65 -21.87
CA VAL A 298 32.75 -8.08 -20.62
C VAL A 298 33.05 -9.56 -20.36
N ARG A 299 32.83 -10.42 -21.35
CA ARG A 299 33.13 -11.86 -21.27
C ARG A 299 34.59 -12.12 -20.93
N GLY A 300 35.51 -11.34 -21.49
CA GLY A 300 36.94 -11.39 -21.16
C GLY A 300 37.23 -10.99 -19.71
N ARG A 301 36.53 -9.99 -19.14
CA ARG A 301 36.64 -9.63 -17.72
C ARG A 301 36.11 -10.73 -16.81
N ILE A 302 34.96 -11.33 -17.15
CA ILE A 302 34.39 -12.47 -16.42
C ILE A 302 35.39 -13.63 -16.39
N ALA A 303 35.94 -14.03 -17.54
CA ALA A 303 36.91 -15.13 -17.62
C ALA A 303 38.14 -14.88 -16.74
N LYS A 304 38.65 -13.63 -16.71
CA LYS A 304 39.75 -13.25 -15.81
C LYS A 304 39.36 -13.35 -14.33
N LEU A 305 38.16 -12.90 -13.96
CA LEU A 305 37.65 -12.99 -12.59
C LEU A 305 37.44 -14.45 -12.17
N GLU A 306 36.93 -15.31 -13.05
CA GLU A 306 36.74 -16.74 -12.81
C GLU A 306 38.08 -17.46 -12.65
N ALA A 307 39.07 -17.18 -13.50
CA ALA A 307 40.43 -17.70 -13.35
C ALA A 307 41.06 -17.27 -12.02
N ASN A 308 40.90 -15.99 -11.65
CA ASN A 308 41.36 -15.47 -10.36
C ASN A 308 40.65 -16.14 -9.18
N ARG A 309 39.34 -16.38 -9.27
CA ARG A 309 38.57 -17.11 -8.25
C ARG A 309 39.10 -18.53 -8.10
N GLN A 310 39.30 -19.26 -9.21
CA GLN A 310 39.83 -20.62 -9.19
C GLN A 310 41.22 -20.68 -8.54
N ALA A 311 42.11 -19.74 -8.87
CA ALA A 311 43.43 -19.65 -8.25
C ALA A 311 43.36 -19.40 -6.74
N LEU A 312 42.48 -18.49 -6.29
CA LEU A 312 42.29 -18.23 -4.86
C LEU A 312 41.68 -19.41 -4.10
N VAL A 313 40.73 -20.11 -4.71
CA VAL A 313 40.14 -21.34 -4.13
C VAL A 313 41.19 -22.43 -4.02
N ALA A 314 42.01 -22.64 -5.05
CA ALA A 314 43.11 -23.60 -5.00
C ALA A 314 44.11 -23.27 -3.88
N HIS A 315 44.49 -21.99 -3.73
CA HIS A 315 45.36 -21.54 -2.66
C HIS A 315 44.73 -21.68 -1.26
N TYR A 316 43.42 -21.42 -1.14
CA TYR A 316 42.68 -21.64 0.11
C TYR A 316 42.69 -23.12 0.51
N ASN A 317 42.41 -24.02 -0.43
CA ASN A 317 42.40 -25.46 -0.21
C ASN A 317 43.80 -25.98 0.17
N TYR A 318 44.85 -25.47 -0.48
CA TYR A 318 46.24 -25.79 -0.13
C TYR A 318 46.55 -25.43 1.33
N LEU A 319 46.22 -24.20 1.75
CA LEU A 319 46.43 -23.76 3.14
C LEU A 319 45.62 -24.59 4.15
N GLU A 320 44.43 -25.04 3.78
CA GLU A 320 43.61 -25.91 4.63
C GLU A 320 44.23 -27.30 4.81
N ILE A 321 44.75 -27.89 3.73
CA ILE A 321 45.50 -29.16 3.79
C ILE A 321 46.75 -29.00 4.65
N GLU A 322 47.52 -27.92 4.47
CA GLU A 322 48.75 -27.66 5.22
C GLU A 322 48.48 -27.46 6.72
N LEU A 323 47.44 -26.70 7.08
CA LEU A 323 47.02 -26.53 8.48
C LEU A 323 46.58 -27.85 9.10
N ASN A 324 45.85 -28.70 8.37
CA ASN A 324 45.45 -30.02 8.86
C ASN A 324 46.66 -30.95 9.04
N ARG A 325 47.63 -30.91 8.12
CA ARG A 325 48.88 -31.65 8.26
C ARG A 325 49.67 -31.18 9.48
N ASN A 326 49.77 -29.88 9.71
CA ASN A 326 50.46 -29.33 10.88
C ASN A 326 49.78 -29.77 12.19
N ARG A 327 48.45 -29.76 12.26
CA ARG A 327 47.70 -30.30 13.42
C ARG A 327 47.94 -31.79 13.64
N GLN A 328 48.02 -32.58 12.57
CA GLN A 328 48.34 -34.01 12.66
C GLN A 328 49.76 -34.23 13.15
N ASN A 329 50.74 -33.47 12.63
CA ASN A 329 52.13 -33.53 13.08
C ASN A 329 52.25 -33.17 14.57
N GLU A 330 51.58 -32.11 15.02
CA GLU A 330 51.53 -31.74 16.44
C GLU A 330 50.94 -32.87 17.30
N ARG A 331 49.91 -33.56 16.82
CA ARG A 331 49.33 -34.72 17.52
C ARG A 331 50.29 -35.91 17.58
N VAL A 332 51.05 -36.17 16.51
CA VAL A 332 52.08 -37.22 16.48
C VAL A 332 53.17 -36.91 17.50
N LEU A 333 53.68 -35.68 17.53
CA LEU A 333 54.67 -35.25 18.54
C LEU A 333 54.18 -35.47 19.97
N GLN A 334 52.91 -35.14 20.26
CA GLN A 334 52.30 -35.40 21.56
C GLN A 334 52.16 -36.90 21.88
N LEU A 335 51.92 -37.75 20.88
CA LEU A 335 51.83 -39.19 21.05
C LEU A 335 53.21 -39.82 21.28
N ASP A 336 54.24 -39.36 20.56
CA ASP A 336 55.62 -39.80 20.74
C ASP A 336 56.13 -39.46 22.14
N ASP A 337 55.86 -38.25 22.63
CA ASP A 337 56.18 -37.84 24.00
C ASP A 337 55.49 -38.74 25.05
N LYS A 338 54.23 -39.12 24.81
CA LYS A 338 53.50 -40.05 25.69
C LYS A 338 54.07 -41.46 25.62
N MET A 339 54.41 -41.94 24.43
CA MET A 339 54.97 -43.27 24.23
C MET A 339 56.33 -43.40 24.92
N SER A 340 57.19 -42.38 24.81
CA SER A 340 58.47 -42.32 25.50
C SER A 340 58.30 -42.44 27.02
N LYS A 341 57.38 -41.66 27.61
CA LYS A 341 57.03 -41.76 29.04
C LYS A 341 56.52 -43.14 29.43
N LEU A 342 55.64 -43.75 28.63
CA LEU A 342 55.12 -45.10 28.89
C LEU A 342 56.21 -46.18 28.78
N GLN A 343 57.15 -46.04 27.84
CA GLN A 343 58.29 -46.96 27.70
C GLN A 343 59.21 -46.89 28.92
N ASP A 344 59.46 -45.70 29.45
CA ASP A 344 60.27 -45.53 30.65
C ASP A 344 59.57 -46.10 31.89
N GLN A 345 58.25 -45.89 32.02
CA GLN A 345 57.44 -46.55 33.05
C GLN A 345 57.48 -48.08 32.93
N LEU A 346 57.38 -48.63 31.72
CA LEU A 346 57.48 -50.06 31.46
C LEU A 346 58.86 -50.62 31.87
N LYS A 347 59.94 -49.92 31.52
CA LYS A 347 61.30 -50.30 31.93
C LYS A 347 61.44 -50.33 33.44
N GLN A 348 60.87 -49.34 34.14
CA GLN A 348 60.88 -49.29 35.60
C GLN A 348 60.07 -50.46 36.21
N ALA A 349 58.85 -50.70 35.74
CA ALA A 349 58.03 -51.83 36.18
C ALA A 349 58.73 -53.18 35.95
N LYS A 350 59.41 -53.36 34.81
CA LYS A 350 60.21 -54.58 34.54
C LYS A 350 61.35 -54.77 35.53
N LYS A 351 62.04 -53.68 35.94
CA LYS A 351 63.07 -53.75 36.98
C LYS A 351 62.47 -54.15 38.33
N GLU A 352 61.36 -53.55 38.72
CA GLU A 352 60.66 -53.87 39.96
C GLU A 352 60.19 -55.34 39.99
N LEU A 353 59.64 -55.83 38.88
CA LEU A 353 59.21 -57.22 38.73
C LEU A 353 60.38 -58.20 38.84
N SER A 354 61.51 -57.90 38.20
CA SER A 354 62.74 -58.70 38.34
C SER A 354 63.27 -58.74 39.79
N VAL A 355 63.15 -57.63 40.53
CA VAL A 355 63.50 -57.58 41.95
C VAL A 355 62.55 -58.44 42.78
N LEU A 356 61.25 -58.40 42.49
CA LEU A 356 60.25 -59.23 43.16
C LEU A 356 60.46 -60.72 42.87
N ASP A 357 60.73 -61.11 41.62
CA ASP A 357 61.04 -62.50 41.24
C ASP A 357 62.25 -63.03 42.01
N LYS A 358 63.32 -62.24 42.12
CA LYS A 358 64.49 -62.63 42.93
C LYS A 358 64.15 -62.83 44.40
N LYS A 359 63.30 -61.96 44.98
CA LYS A 359 62.80 -62.13 46.35
C LYS A 359 61.94 -63.38 46.52
N LEU A 360 61.17 -63.72 45.49
CA LEU A 360 60.29 -64.90 45.50
C LEU A 360 61.12 -66.18 45.41
N ILE A 361 62.16 -66.21 44.59
CA ILE A 361 63.14 -67.32 44.52
C ILE A 361 63.81 -67.51 45.88
N THR A 362 64.33 -66.45 46.50
CA THR A 362 64.96 -66.60 47.83
C THR A 362 63.97 -67.05 48.91
N MET A 363 62.70 -66.62 48.85
CA MET A 363 61.66 -67.18 49.73
C MET A 363 61.38 -68.65 49.44
N LYS A 364 61.45 -69.08 48.18
CA LYS A 364 61.26 -70.47 47.78
C LYS A 364 62.41 -71.36 48.25
N ASP A 365 63.64 -70.90 48.18
CA ASP A 365 64.83 -71.62 48.68
C ASP A 365 64.83 -71.79 50.20
N LEU A 366 64.02 -70.99 50.92
CA LEU A 366 63.81 -71.10 52.37
C LEU A 366 62.67 -72.08 52.73
N LEU A 367 61.95 -72.64 51.75
CA LEU A 367 60.97 -73.70 51.99
C LEU A 367 61.69 -75.04 52.10
N PRO A 368 61.43 -75.85 53.15
CA PRO A 368 62.02 -77.17 53.30
C PRO A 368 61.59 -78.09 52.15
N GLU A 369 62.56 -78.75 51.51
CA GLU A 369 62.30 -79.81 50.52
C GLU A 369 61.61 -80.99 51.23
N LEU A 370 60.45 -81.39 50.70
CA LEU A 370 59.82 -82.66 51.03
C LEU A 370 60.57 -83.74 50.25
N GLU A 371 61.35 -84.59 50.93
CA GLU A 371 61.86 -85.81 50.29
C GLU A 371 60.69 -86.76 50.04
N GLU A 372 60.36 -86.98 48.77
CA GLU A 372 59.48 -88.08 48.35
C GLU A 372 60.27 -89.39 48.42
N GLU A 373 59.88 -90.27 49.34
CA GLU A 373 60.34 -91.65 49.44
C GLU A 373 59.92 -92.43 48.17
N GLU A 374 60.84 -92.72 47.27
CA GLU A 374 60.62 -93.72 46.20
C GLU A 374 60.98 -95.13 46.71
N ALA A 375 59.95 -95.94 46.92
CA ALA A 375 59.89 -97.41 47.01
C ALA A 375 60.79 -98.16 48.03
#